data_AF-A0A5J6FBL0-F1
#
_entry.id   AF-A0A5J6FBL0-F1
#
_cell.length_a   1.000
_cell.length_b   1.000
_cell.length_c   1.000
_cell.angle_alpha   90.00
_cell.angle_beta   90.00
_cell.angle_gamma   90.00
#
_symmetry.space_group_name_H-M   'P 1'
#
loop_
_entity.id
_entity.type
_entity.pdbx_description
1 polymer ?
#
loop_
_entity_poly.entity_id
_entity_poly.type
_entity_poly.pdbx_seq_one_letter_code
_entity_poly.pdbx_strand_id
1 'polypeptide(L)'
;MDFTMDGFVDQLVGEGLPFHRAAAEIDVTVRRMESGDFSALLVRAGCIPERYSHDSSEEKLYAKAMDVIVAESFRRLGYDAEVSQERANSADVVAEGGRPPHSLVADAKAFRLSRTALNPKDYKIEALSRWRKGADYSVLVAPVAGYPEGESRVYVEADRYRVTLLSYSHLALMIDAGAGPSQLEAVWGRGGGGHTSSTVGAATYWSALDSALREALAWDLADWSEARREYFESLLTSAADELEYFGRVKEDIGAMSREELERIAVDALKIDSKVRTIRARMAKTRTLMNAMEARED
;
A
#
# COMPACT_ATOMS: atom_id res chain seq x y z
N MET A 1 4.65 14.57 -21.39
CA MET A 1 4.90 13.17 -21.02
C MET A 1 4.28 13.05 -19.66
N ASP A 2 3.10 12.43 -19.59
CA ASP A 2 2.34 12.34 -18.35
C ASP A 2 3.12 11.42 -17.41
N PHE A 3 3.55 11.97 -16.27
CA PHE A 3 4.33 11.23 -15.29
C PHE A 3 3.51 10.07 -14.73
N THR A 4 4.09 8.87 -14.66
CA THR A 4 3.53 7.75 -13.90
C THR A 4 4.58 7.18 -12.95
N MET A 5 4.15 6.81 -11.74
CA MET A 5 5.08 6.29 -10.74
C MET A 5 5.70 4.96 -11.17
N ASP A 6 4.94 4.11 -11.84
CA ASP A 6 5.44 2.84 -12.35
C ASP A 6 6.44 3.02 -13.51
N GLY A 7 6.21 3.98 -14.42
CA GLY A 7 7.18 4.32 -15.45
C GLY A 7 8.48 4.86 -14.87
N PHE A 8 8.39 5.65 -13.80
CA PHE A 8 9.57 6.14 -13.08
C PHE A 8 10.30 5.03 -12.31
N VAL A 9 9.57 4.12 -11.66
CA VAL A 9 10.15 2.93 -11.02
C VAL A 9 10.89 2.07 -12.04
N ASP A 10 10.31 1.84 -13.22
CA ASP A 10 10.94 1.08 -14.31
C ASP A 10 12.27 1.71 -14.74
N GLN A 11 12.28 3.04 -14.89
CA GLN A 11 13.50 3.77 -15.21
C GLN A 11 14.59 3.56 -14.14
N LEU A 12 14.26 3.76 -12.87
CA LEU A 12 15.23 3.65 -11.77
C LEU A 12 15.79 2.22 -11.62
N VAL A 13 14.95 1.21 -11.80
CA VAL A 13 15.38 -0.20 -11.77
C VAL A 13 16.22 -0.54 -13.01
N GLY A 14 15.83 -0.04 -14.19
CA GLY A 14 16.58 -0.21 -15.43
C GLY A 14 17.98 0.44 -15.41
N GLU A 15 18.13 1.55 -14.70
CA GLU A 15 19.42 2.20 -14.43
C GLU A 15 20.32 1.41 -13.46
N GLY A 16 19.78 0.37 -12.79
CA GLY A 16 20.52 -0.46 -11.84
C GLY A 16 20.88 0.26 -10.55
N LEU A 17 20.12 1.30 -10.17
CA LEU A 17 20.39 2.06 -8.95
C LEU A 17 20.21 1.20 -7.69
N PRO A 18 21.10 1.33 -6.69
CA PRO A 18 20.87 0.72 -5.39
C PRO A 18 19.55 1.19 -4.79
N PHE A 19 18.80 0.28 -4.16
CA PHE A 19 17.44 0.55 -3.62
C PHE A 19 17.34 1.86 -2.82
N HIS A 20 18.30 2.16 -1.95
CA HIS A 20 18.29 3.38 -1.13
C HIS A 20 18.46 4.66 -1.97
N ARG A 21 19.20 4.61 -3.08
CA ARG A 21 19.33 5.74 -4.01
C ARG A 21 18.06 5.91 -4.81
N ALA A 22 17.52 4.83 -5.36
CA ALA A 22 16.24 4.87 -6.07
C ALA A 22 15.11 5.42 -5.19
N ALA A 23 15.02 5.00 -3.92
CA ALA A 23 14.06 5.54 -2.96
C ALA A 23 14.25 7.04 -2.69
N ALA A 24 15.50 7.52 -2.62
CA ALA A 24 15.78 8.95 -2.46
C ALA A 24 15.40 9.77 -3.71
N GLU A 25 15.63 9.24 -4.92
CA GLU A 25 15.19 9.89 -6.16
C GLU A 25 13.65 9.98 -6.24
N ILE A 26 12.94 8.96 -5.75
CA ILE A 26 11.47 8.99 -5.61
C ILE A 26 11.04 10.10 -4.64
N ASP A 27 11.64 10.18 -3.46
CA ASP A 27 11.32 11.26 -2.48
C ASP A 27 11.58 12.65 -3.06
N VAL A 28 12.73 12.87 -3.71
CA VAL A 28 13.04 14.15 -4.35
C VAL A 28 12.06 14.49 -5.46
N THR A 29 11.70 13.52 -6.30
CA THR A 29 10.79 13.72 -7.42
C THR A 29 9.39 14.05 -6.94
N VAL A 30 8.86 13.27 -5.98
CA VAL A 30 7.53 13.46 -5.41
C VAL A 30 7.41 14.81 -4.67
N ARG A 31 8.42 15.21 -3.88
CA ARG A 31 8.44 16.52 -3.19
C ARG A 31 8.41 17.72 -4.13
N ARG A 32 8.88 17.55 -5.37
CA ARG A 32 8.98 18.63 -6.36
C ARG A 32 7.75 18.74 -7.26
N MET A 33 6.77 17.84 -7.11
CA MET A 33 5.55 17.89 -7.90
C MET A 33 4.69 19.09 -7.50
N GLU A 34 4.10 19.74 -8.49
CA GLU A 34 3.04 20.72 -8.26
C GLU A 34 1.80 20.04 -7.66
N SER A 35 0.93 20.78 -6.98
CA SER A 35 -0.24 20.21 -6.30
C SER A 35 -1.17 19.43 -7.24
N GLY A 36 -1.45 19.95 -8.43
CA GLY A 36 -2.29 19.25 -9.41
C GLY A 36 -1.69 17.92 -9.87
N ASP A 37 -0.40 17.90 -10.17
CA ASP A 37 0.30 16.67 -10.60
C ASP A 37 0.35 15.63 -9.48
N PHE A 38 0.54 16.07 -8.23
CA PHE A 38 0.55 15.19 -7.08
C PHE A 38 -0.84 14.59 -6.78
N SER A 39 -1.91 15.38 -6.88
CA SER A 39 -3.28 14.89 -6.74
C SER A 39 -3.62 13.88 -7.84
N ALA A 40 -3.22 14.15 -9.09
CA ALA A 40 -3.36 13.20 -10.20
C ALA A 40 -2.56 11.89 -9.96
N LEU A 41 -1.37 11.99 -9.37
CA LEU A 41 -0.58 10.83 -8.97
C LEU A 41 -1.31 10.00 -7.89
N LEU A 42 -1.86 10.64 -6.85
CA LEU A 42 -2.60 9.96 -5.78
C LEU A 42 -3.81 9.18 -6.29
N VAL A 43 -4.50 9.72 -7.30
CA VAL A 43 -5.64 9.07 -7.93
C VAL A 43 -5.26 7.73 -8.60
N ARG A 44 -4.01 7.55 -8.98
CA ARG A 44 -3.48 6.32 -9.58
C ARG A 44 -2.64 5.47 -8.62
N ALA A 45 -2.44 5.95 -7.39
CA ALA A 45 -1.55 5.32 -6.42
C ALA A 45 -2.15 4.04 -5.82
N GLY A 46 -1.25 3.17 -5.34
CA GLY A 46 -1.58 1.95 -4.61
C GLY A 46 -1.91 0.75 -5.49
N CYS A 47 -1.99 0.91 -6.82
CA CYS A 47 -2.23 -0.20 -7.75
C CYS A 47 -0.89 -0.69 -8.30
N ILE A 48 -0.36 -1.79 -7.73
CA ILE A 48 0.89 -2.39 -8.21
C ILE A 48 0.65 -2.88 -9.65
N PRO A 49 1.49 -2.50 -10.63
CA PRO A 49 1.36 -2.98 -12.00
C PRO A 49 1.41 -4.50 -12.11
N GLU A 50 0.55 -5.08 -12.95
CA GLU A 50 0.48 -6.54 -13.13
C GLU A 50 1.74 -7.09 -13.81
N ARG A 51 2.47 -6.24 -14.55
CA ARG A 51 3.76 -6.59 -15.16
C ARG A 51 4.88 -6.83 -14.15
N TYR A 52 4.76 -6.32 -12.93
CA TYR A 52 5.77 -6.56 -11.91
C TYR A 52 5.67 -7.98 -11.39
N SER A 53 6.79 -8.69 -11.43
CA SER A 53 6.91 -10.01 -10.83
C SER A 53 6.79 -9.93 -9.30
N HIS A 54 6.25 -10.98 -8.68
CA HIS A 54 6.21 -11.06 -7.23
C HIS A 54 7.61 -11.07 -6.62
N ASP A 55 7.79 -10.27 -5.56
CA ASP A 55 9.04 -10.09 -4.81
C ASP A 55 10.18 -9.45 -5.63
N SER A 56 9.86 -8.83 -6.77
CA SER A 56 10.84 -8.16 -7.63
C SER A 56 11.32 -6.82 -7.05
N SER A 57 12.40 -6.27 -7.63
CA SER A 57 12.93 -4.97 -7.22
C SER A 57 11.94 -3.85 -7.52
N GLU A 58 11.23 -3.93 -8.65
CA GLU A 58 10.17 -3.03 -9.09
C GLU A 58 9.01 -3.02 -8.09
N GLU A 59 8.51 -4.21 -7.69
CA GLU A 59 7.43 -4.31 -6.70
C GLU A 59 7.83 -3.67 -5.36
N LYS A 60 9.04 -3.97 -4.88
CA LYS A 60 9.56 -3.41 -3.62
C LYS A 60 9.75 -1.90 -3.68
N LEU A 61 10.24 -1.39 -4.81
CA LEU A 61 10.48 0.03 -4.98
C LEU A 61 9.17 0.80 -5.16
N TYR A 62 8.19 0.22 -5.88
CA TYR A 62 6.84 0.77 -5.99
C TYR A 62 6.14 0.83 -4.64
N ALA A 63 6.27 -0.21 -3.81
CA ALA A 63 5.76 -0.18 -2.44
C ALA A 63 6.41 0.96 -1.62
N LYS A 64 7.74 1.12 -1.71
CA LYS A 64 8.43 2.24 -1.05
C LYS A 64 8.00 3.62 -1.59
N ALA A 65 7.63 3.71 -2.87
CA ALA A 65 7.07 4.94 -3.43
C ALA A 65 5.75 5.32 -2.76
N MET A 66 4.94 4.35 -2.33
CA MET A 66 3.70 4.64 -1.60
C MET A 66 3.98 5.25 -0.23
N ASP A 67 5.01 4.79 0.49
CA ASP A 67 5.43 5.40 1.76
C ASP A 67 5.79 6.87 1.55
N VAL A 68 6.54 7.17 0.48
CA VAL A 68 6.93 8.52 0.11
C VAL A 68 5.70 9.38 -0.24
N ILE A 69 4.77 8.84 -1.02
CA ILE A 69 3.53 9.54 -1.40
C ILE A 69 2.66 9.82 -0.17
N VAL A 70 2.56 8.89 0.78
CA VAL A 70 1.81 9.13 2.03
C VAL A 70 2.49 10.18 2.89
N ALA A 71 3.82 10.14 3.05
CA ALA A 71 4.56 11.18 3.76
C ALA A 71 4.39 12.56 3.11
N GLU A 72 4.48 12.63 1.79
CA GLU A 72 4.25 13.87 1.05
C GLU A 72 2.82 14.38 1.17
N SER A 73 1.83 13.49 1.16
CA SER A 73 0.44 13.86 1.42
C SER A 73 0.28 14.55 2.76
N PHE A 74 0.86 13.99 3.83
CA PHE A 74 0.81 14.64 5.15
C PHE A 74 1.54 15.98 5.18
N ARG A 75 2.67 16.12 4.48
CA ARG A 75 3.34 17.43 4.34
C ARG A 75 2.44 18.47 3.69
N ARG A 76 1.75 18.10 2.62
CA ARG A 76 0.79 18.99 1.93
C ARG A 76 -0.43 19.33 2.77
N LEU A 77 -0.83 18.42 3.66
CA LEU A 77 -1.86 18.66 4.68
C LEU A 77 -1.35 19.45 5.89
N GLY A 78 -0.11 19.95 5.87
CA GLY A 78 0.46 20.83 6.90
C GLY A 78 1.08 20.14 8.10
N TYR A 79 1.38 18.84 8.02
CA TYR A 79 2.17 18.11 9.01
C TYR A 79 3.67 18.20 8.70
N ASP A 80 4.52 18.13 9.72
CA ASP A 80 5.90 17.68 9.54
C ASP A 80 5.90 16.15 9.45
N ALA A 81 6.30 15.59 8.31
CA ALA A 81 6.16 14.17 8.03
C ALA A 81 7.37 13.57 7.28
N GLU A 82 7.74 12.37 7.70
CA GLU A 82 8.89 11.63 7.18
C GLU A 82 8.60 10.14 6.98
N VAL A 83 9.29 9.55 5.99
CA VAL A 83 9.32 8.09 5.80
C VAL A 83 10.27 7.50 6.83
N SER A 84 9.74 6.58 7.65
CA SER A 84 10.49 5.89 8.68
C SER A 84 11.69 5.14 8.10
N GLN A 85 12.84 5.32 8.76
CA GLN A 85 14.07 4.59 8.43
C GLN A 85 14.16 3.24 9.17
N GLU A 86 13.26 2.99 10.12
CA GLU A 86 13.22 1.73 10.86
C GLU A 86 12.81 0.58 9.91
N ARG A 87 13.49 -0.57 10.04
CA ARG A 87 13.13 -1.79 9.33
C ARG A 87 12.37 -2.72 10.26
N ALA A 88 11.22 -3.20 9.80
CA ALA A 88 10.36 -4.19 10.46
C ALA A 88 9.83 -3.74 11.84
N ASN A 89 8.57 -4.09 12.13
CA ASN A 89 7.88 -3.73 13.37
C ASN A 89 7.80 -2.21 13.65
N SER A 90 7.70 -1.42 12.59
CA SER A 90 7.54 0.03 12.60
C SER A 90 6.50 0.42 11.55
N ALA A 91 5.86 1.57 11.74
CA ALA A 91 5.06 2.21 10.71
C ALA A 91 5.95 2.75 9.59
N ASP A 92 5.39 2.94 8.40
CA ASP A 92 6.12 3.43 7.23
C ASP A 92 6.34 4.94 7.29
N VAL A 93 5.42 5.67 7.91
CA VAL A 93 5.42 7.13 7.98
C VAL A 93 5.10 7.59 9.41
N VAL A 94 5.75 8.66 9.84
CA VAL A 94 5.42 9.41 11.06
C VAL A 94 5.14 10.85 10.69
N ALA A 95 4.18 11.48 11.38
CA ALA A 95 3.80 12.86 11.14
C ALA A 95 3.36 13.57 12.43
N GLU A 96 3.66 14.85 12.56
CA GLU A 96 3.23 15.70 13.68
C GLU A 96 2.79 17.08 13.19
N GLY A 97 1.79 17.68 13.84
CA GLY A 97 1.26 18.96 13.42
C GLY A 97 0.04 19.43 14.19
N GLY A 98 -0.58 20.50 13.71
CA GLY A 98 -1.80 21.06 14.28
C GLY A 98 -1.63 21.95 15.50
N ARG A 99 -2.76 22.52 15.93
CA ARG A 99 -2.89 23.36 17.14
C ARG A 99 -4.23 23.02 17.82
N PRO A 100 -4.23 22.30 18.96
CA PRO A 100 -3.06 21.78 19.69
C PRO A 100 -2.27 20.74 18.87
N PRO A 101 -0.97 20.54 19.18
CA PRO A 101 -0.15 19.56 18.47
C PRO A 101 -0.66 18.14 18.70
N HIS A 102 -0.73 17.36 17.64
CA HIS A 102 -0.99 15.93 17.67
C HIS A 102 -0.10 15.22 16.63
N SER A 103 0.06 13.92 16.84
CA SER A 103 0.94 13.05 16.09
C SER A 103 0.20 11.85 15.53
N LEU A 104 0.65 11.36 14.39
CA LEU A 104 0.11 10.15 13.78
C LEU A 104 1.21 9.31 13.14
N VAL A 105 0.96 8.01 13.07
CA VAL A 105 1.75 7.10 12.25
C VAL A 105 0.90 6.57 11.11
N ALA A 106 1.52 6.25 9.98
CA ALA A 106 0.82 5.63 8.88
C ALA A 106 1.58 4.47 8.23
N ASP A 107 0.80 3.58 7.62
CA ASP A 107 1.30 2.46 6.83
C ASP A 107 0.62 2.49 5.46
N ALA A 108 1.44 2.36 4.41
CA ALA A 108 1.01 2.46 3.03
C ALA A 108 0.90 1.06 2.43
N LYS A 109 -0.27 0.74 1.87
CA LYS A 109 -0.54 -0.52 1.19
C LYS A 109 -0.68 -0.30 -0.30
N ALA A 110 -0.13 -1.24 -1.06
CA ALA A 110 -0.35 -1.35 -2.49
C ALA A 110 -0.78 -2.78 -2.82
N PHE A 111 -1.71 -2.91 -3.76
CA PHE A 111 -2.24 -4.18 -4.22
C PHE A 111 -2.34 -4.19 -5.75
N ARG A 112 -2.16 -5.37 -6.35
CA ARG A 112 -2.55 -5.60 -7.75
C ARG A 112 -4.07 -5.57 -7.86
N LEU A 113 -4.61 -5.13 -9.00
CA LEU A 113 -6.05 -5.20 -9.26
C LEU A 113 -6.53 -6.66 -9.39
N SER A 114 -5.65 -7.55 -9.85
CA SER A 114 -5.88 -9.00 -9.91
C SER A 114 -5.85 -9.69 -8.53
N ARG A 115 -5.60 -8.96 -7.43
CA ARG A 115 -5.51 -9.55 -6.08
C ARG A 115 -6.87 -10.09 -5.66
N THR A 116 -6.98 -11.42 -5.59
CA THR A 116 -8.23 -12.10 -5.22
C THR A 116 -8.46 -12.16 -3.71
N ALA A 117 -7.42 -12.48 -2.92
CA ALA A 117 -7.55 -12.67 -1.48
C ALA A 117 -7.12 -11.43 -0.69
N LEU A 118 -8.09 -10.72 -0.10
CA LEU A 118 -7.88 -9.59 0.78
C LEU A 118 -7.94 -10.03 2.26
N ASN A 119 -6.92 -10.76 2.71
CA ASN A 119 -6.92 -11.32 4.06
C ASN A 119 -6.67 -10.23 5.12
N PRO A 120 -7.39 -10.22 6.25
CA PRO A 120 -7.17 -9.22 7.32
C PRO A 120 -5.71 -9.13 7.80
N LYS A 121 -5.00 -10.27 7.86
CA LYS A 121 -3.58 -10.32 8.25
C LYS A 121 -2.65 -9.50 7.36
N ASP A 122 -3.03 -9.29 6.09
CA ASP A 122 -2.19 -8.59 5.11
C ASP A 122 -2.19 -7.07 5.35
N TYR A 123 -3.22 -6.55 6.05
CA TYR A 123 -3.32 -5.14 6.45
C TYR A 123 -2.55 -4.82 7.74
N LYS A 124 -2.31 -5.84 8.59
CA LYS A 124 -1.56 -5.72 9.85
C LYS A 124 -2.10 -4.63 10.81
N ILE A 125 -3.42 -4.45 10.86
CA ILE A 125 -4.09 -3.39 11.63
C ILE A 125 -3.67 -3.38 13.11
N GLU A 126 -3.72 -4.54 13.77
CA GLU A 126 -3.29 -4.63 15.17
C GLU A 126 -1.81 -4.27 15.36
N ALA A 127 -0.96 -4.67 14.41
CA ALA A 127 0.47 -4.37 14.48
C ALA A 127 0.70 -2.85 14.30
N LEU A 128 0.03 -2.21 13.35
CA LEU A 128 0.10 -0.77 13.14
C LEU A 128 -0.32 0.03 14.38
N SER A 129 -1.39 -0.40 15.06
CA SER A 129 -1.81 0.20 16.34
C SER A 129 -0.70 0.12 17.40
N ARG A 130 0.04 -0.98 17.46
CA ARG A 130 1.21 -1.12 18.35
C ARG A 130 2.42 -0.30 17.89
N TRP A 131 2.62 -0.16 16.59
CA TRP A 131 3.71 0.65 16.01
C TRP A 131 3.54 2.15 16.22
N ARG A 132 2.34 2.58 16.61
CA ARG A 132 2.06 3.97 17.02
C ARG A 132 2.98 4.47 18.14
N LYS A 133 3.49 3.59 19.01
CA LYS A 133 4.54 3.88 20.03
C LYS A 133 4.34 5.20 20.82
N GLY A 134 3.09 5.58 21.11
CA GLY A 134 2.76 6.79 21.87
C GLY A 134 2.21 7.96 21.05
N ALA A 135 2.23 7.89 19.72
CA ALA A 135 1.53 8.87 18.88
C ALA A 135 0.01 8.80 19.10
N ASP A 136 -0.70 9.87 18.74
CA ASP A 136 -2.13 10.03 19.02
C ASP A 136 -2.97 9.14 18.09
N TYR A 137 -2.62 9.09 16.80
CA TYR A 137 -3.41 8.39 15.79
C TYR A 137 -2.60 7.38 14.95
N SER A 138 -3.32 6.45 14.32
CA SER A 138 -2.76 5.45 13.41
C SER A 138 -3.62 5.36 12.16
N VAL A 139 -3.00 5.47 10.99
CA VAL A 139 -3.70 5.56 9.70
C VAL A 139 -3.17 4.48 8.74
N LEU A 140 -4.06 3.72 8.11
CA LEU A 140 -3.70 2.78 7.05
C LEU A 140 -4.23 3.32 5.72
N VAL A 141 -3.35 3.47 4.74
CA VAL A 141 -3.72 3.97 3.41
C VAL A 141 -3.60 2.84 2.39
N ALA A 142 -4.66 2.52 1.65
CA ALA A 142 -4.65 1.49 0.61
C ALA A 142 -5.48 1.91 -0.63
N PRO A 143 -5.30 1.35 -1.84
CA PRO A 143 -6.23 1.62 -2.94
C PRO A 143 -7.65 1.17 -2.56
N VAL A 144 -8.70 1.84 -3.06
CA VAL A 144 -10.10 1.47 -2.76
C VAL A 144 -10.40 0.02 -3.15
N ALA A 145 -9.97 -0.41 -4.34
CA ALA A 145 -10.09 -1.79 -4.81
C ALA A 145 -9.31 -2.80 -3.95
N GLY A 146 -8.39 -2.30 -3.13
CA GLY A 146 -7.62 -3.10 -2.17
C GLY A 146 -8.31 -3.28 -0.84
N TYR A 147 -9.58 -2.90 -0.66
CA TYR A 147 -10.38 -3.18 0.54
C TYR A 147 -11.52 -4.17 0.26
N PRO A 148 -11.97 -4.96 1.25
CA PRO A 148 -13.06 -5.92 1.04
C PRO A 148 -14.41 -5.22 0.78
N GLU A 149 -15.15 -5.63 -0.24
CA GLU A 149 -16.44 -4.99 -0.63
C GLU A 149 -17.59 -5.26 0.36
N GLY A 150 -17.52 -6.36 1.10
CA GLY A 150 -18.58 -6.80 2.01
C GLY A 150 -18.24 -6.65 3.49
N GLU A 151 -18.78 -7.55 4.29
CA GLU A 151 -18.39 -7.69 5.69
C GLU A 151 -16.97 -8.21 5.83
N SER A 152 -16.19 -7.57 6.70
CA SER A 152 -14.82 -8.02 6.96
C SER A 152 -14.36 -7.70 8.37
N ARG A 153 -13.46 -8.55 8.86
CA ARG A 153 -12.69 -8.30 10.09
C ARG A 153 -11.78 -7.08 9.96
N VAL A 154 -11.37 -6.69 8.75
CA VAL A 154 -10.57 -5.48 8.52
C VAL A 154 -11.24 -4.27 9.16
N TYR A 155 -12.54 -4.09 8.92
CA TYR A 155 -13.31 -2.95 9.44
C TYR A 155 -13.52 -3.03 10.96
N VAL A 156 -13.70 -4.24 11.51
CA VAL A 156 -13.83 -4.46 12.97
C VAL A 156 -12.52 -4.21 13.69
N GLU A 157 -11.41 -4.68 13.13
CA GLU A 157 -10.08 -4.47 13.68
C GLU A 157 -9.69 -3.00 13.61
N ALA A 158 -10.05 -2.30 12.54
CA ALA A 158 -9.83 -0.87 12.42
C ALA A 158 -10.52 -0.09 13.55
N ASP A 159 -11.79 -0.40 13.83
CA ASP A 159 -12.50 0.21 14.96
C ASP A 159 -11.89 -0.19 16.31
N ARG A 160 -11.67 -1.50 16.53
CA ARG A 160 -11.14 -2.05 17.78
C ARG A 160 -9.77 -1.47 18.15
N TYR A 161 -8.86 -1.43 17.19
CA TYR A 161 -7.48 -1.01 17.40
C TYR A 161 -7.25 0.48 17.11
N ARG A 162 -8.33 1.21 16.85
CA ARG A 162 -8.36 2.63 16.54
C ARG A 162 -7.41 3.02 15.41
N VAL A 163 -7.54 2.32 14.30
CA VAL A 163 -6.82 2.58 13.05
C VAL A 163 -7.81 3.15 12.03
N THR A 164 -7.52 4.33 11.52
CA THR A 164 -8.31 4.96 10.46
C THR A 164 -7.88 4.42 9.11
N LEU A 165 -8.80 3.82 8.37
CA LEU A 165 -8.56 3.31 7.02
C LEU A 165 -8.88 4.43 6.02
N LEU A 166 -7.95 4.71 5.13
CA LEU A 166 -8.08 5.69 4.06
C LEU A 166 -7.73 5.06 2.73
N SER A 167 -8.14 5.73 1.66
CA SER A 167 -7.61 5.49 0.35
C SER A 167 -6.76 6.64 -0.13
N TYR A 168 -5.93 6.40 -1.15
CA TYR A 168 -5.13 7.46 -1.76
C TYR A 168 -6.01 8.58 -2.34
N SER A 169 -7.24 8.27 -2.79
CA SER A 169 -8.18 9.30 -3.21
C SER A 169 -8.67 10.16 -2.06
N HIS A 170 -8.86 9.61 -0.85
CA HIS A 170 -9.18 10.45 0.31
C HIS A 170 -8.05 11.46 0.58
N LEU A 171 -6.78 11.07 0.42
CA LEU A 171 -5.66 11.99 0.54
C LEU A 171 -5.72 13.11 -0.52
N ALA A 172 -6.01 12.76 -1.78
CA ALA A 172 -6.14 13.76 -2.87
C ALA A 172 -7.24 14.78 -2.55
N LEU A 173 -8.42 14.30 -2.15
CA LEU A 173 -9.56 15.17 -1.81
C LEU A 173 -9.25 16.11 -0.65
N MET A 174 -8.55 15.63 0.39
CA MET A 174 -8.15 16.48 1.52
C MET A 174 -7.14 17.56 1.10
N ILE A 175 -6.21 17.22 0.19
CA ILE A 175 -5.21 18.16 -0.33
C ILE A 175 -5.87 19.20 -1.24
N ASP A 176 -6.75 18.78 -2.14
CA ASP A 176 -7.45 19.66 -3.08
C ASP A 176 -8.41 20.62 -2.36
N ALA A 177 -8.98 20.18 -1.22
CA ALA A 177 -9.76 21.02 -0.33
C ALA A 177 -8.91 22.04 0.47
N GLY A 178 -7.58 21.93 0.42
CA GLY A 178 -6.68 22.75 1.24
C GLY A 178 -6.80 22.47 2.74
N ALA A 179 -7.13 21.23 3.11
CA ALA A 179 -7.34 20.86 4.50
C ALA A 179 -6.04 20.94 5.32
N GLY A 180 -6.16 21.42 6.56
CA GLY A 180 -5.06 21.47 7.53
C GLY A 180 -5.22 20.46 8.68
N PRO A 181 -4.19 20.31 9.53
CA PRO A 181 -4.19 19.31 10.59
C PRO A 181 -5.35 19.46 11.58
N SER A 182 -5.70 20.70 11.93
CA SER A 182 -6.79 21.00 12.86
C SER A 182 -8.17 20.61 12.34
N GLN A 183 -8.38 20.61 11.02
CA GLN A 183 -9.65 20.15 10.43
C GLN A 183 -9.75 18.61 10.47
N LEU A 184 -8.62 17.93 10.34
CA LEU A 184 -8.57 16.48 10.14
C LEU A 184 -8.40 15.68 11.43
N GLU A 185 -8.09 16.32 12.56
CA GLU A 185 -7.97 15.67 13.88
C GLU A 185 -9.18 14.78 14.21
N ALA A 186 -10.39 15.28 13.94
CA ALA A 186 -11.64 14.55 14.16
C ALA A 186 -11.78 13.31 13.24
N VAL A 187 -11.16 13.34 12.05
CA VAL A 187 -11.15 12.21 11.11
C VAL A 187 -10.20 11.12 11.60
N TRP A 188 -9.03 11.50 12.12
CA TRP A 188 -8.05 10.56 12.66
C TRP A 188 -8.54 9.83 13.90
N GLY A 189 -9.29 10.53 14.76
CA GLY A 189 -9.81 10.03 16.02
C GLY A 189 -11.02 9.09 15.93
N ARG A 190 -11.51 8.74 14.73
CA ARG A 190 -12.77 7.98 14.56
C ARG A 190 -12.72 6.52 14.96
N GLY A 191 -11.53 5.96 15.15
CA GLY A 191 -11.42 4.61 15.67
C GLY A 191 -11.94 4.52 17.10
N GLY A 192 -12.98 3.70 17.35
CA GLY A 192 -13.45 3.40 18.72
C GLY A 192 -14.95 3.58 18.97
N GLY A 193 -15.80 3.42 17.95
CA GLY A 193 -17.26 3.50 18.06
C GLY A 193 -17.91 2.33 18.84
N GLY A 194 -17.14 1.32 19.25
CA GLY A 194 -17.63 0.26 20.13
C GLY A 194 -18.59 -0.69 19.40
N HIS A 195 -18.21 -1.15 18.20
CA HIS A 195 -19.01 -2.15 17.50
C HIS A 195 -19.09 -3.44 18.32
N THR A 196 -20.30 -3.90 18.62
CA THR A 196 -20.57 -5.17 19.32
C THR A 196 -20.55 -6.39 18.37
N SER A 197 -20.48 -6.15 17.06
CA SER A 197 -20.46 -7.19 16.02
C SER A 197 -19.04 -7.73 15.76
N SER A 198 -18.95 -9.00 15.36
CA SER A 198 -17.70 -9.64 14.92
C SER A 198 -17.30 -9.28 13.48
N THR A 199 -18.19 -8.65 12.72
CA THR A 199 -17.98 -8.08 11.38
C THR A 199 -18.64 -6.71 11.23
N VAL A 200 -18.05 -5.84 10.41
CA VAL A 200 -18.64 -4.56 9.97
C VAL A 200 -18.63 -4.57 8.44
N GLY A 201 -19.73 -4.12 7.83
CA GLY A 201 -19.84 -3.99 6.38
C GLY A 201 -19.06 -2.80 5.85
N ALA A 202 -18.43 -2.96 4.68
CA ALA A 202 -17.70 -1.89 4.00
C ALA A 202 -18.55 -0.62 3.85
N ALA A 203 -19.80 -0.75 3.39
CA ALA A 203 -20.71 0.38 3.20
C ALA A 203 -20.92 1.19 4.49
N THR A 204 -21.02 0.53 5.65
CA THR A 204 -21.14 1.19 6.95
C THR A 204 -19.88 1.96 7.30
N TYR A 205 -18.71 1.34 7.13
CA TYR A 205 -17.43 1.98 7.43
C TYR A 205 -17.19 3.20 6.52
N TRP A 206 -17.33 3.02 5.21
CA TRP A 206 -17.06 4.08 4.23
C TRP A 206 -18.08 5.22 4.30
N SER A 207 -19.38 4.93 4.44
CA SER A 207 -20.40 5.97 4.62
C SER A 207 -20.14 6.80 5.88
N ALA A 208 -19.74 6.13 6.96
CA ALA A 208 -19.31 6.81 8.16
C ALA A 208 -18.13 7.73 7.79
N LEU A 209 -17.00 7.18 7.29
CA LEU A 209 -15.78 7.94 6.92
C LEU A 209 -16.08 9.16 6.07
N ASP A 210 -16.76 8.95 4.94
CA ASP A 210 -17.14 9.97 3.96
C ASP A 210 -17.91 11.11 4.63
N SER A 211 -18.81 10.80 5.57
CA SER A 211 -19.58 11.82 6.28
C SER A 211 -18.70 12.74 7.12
N ALA A 212 -17.69 12.21 7.84
CA ALA A 212 -16.80 13.08 8.63
C ALA A 212 -15.78 13.82 7.77
N LEU A 213 -15.34 13.23 6.66
CA LEU A 213 -14.49 13.95 5.72
C LEU A 213 -15.27 15.13 5.12
N ARG A 214 -16.50 14.92 4.66
CA ARG A 214 -17.33 16.02 4.14
C ARG A 214 -17.58 17.11 5.18
N GLU A 215 -17.82 16.74 6.43
CA GLU A 215 -17.94 17.69 7.54
C GLU A 215 -16.65 18.48 7.79
N ALA A 216 -15.50 17.80 7.87
CA ALA A 216 -14.19 18.41 8.08
C ALA A 216 -13.76 19.34 6.93
N LEU A 217 -14.11 18.97 5.70
CA LEU A 217 -13.78 19.71 4.48
C LEU A 217 -14.82 20.79 4.14
N ALA A 218 -15.96 20.82 4.84
CA ALA A 218 -17.12 21.65 4.51
C ALA A 218 -17.60 21.47 3.06
N TRP A 219 -17.47 20.26 2.51
CA TRP A 219 -17.92 19.90 1.16
C TRP A 219 -19.34 19.37 1.18
N ASP A 220 -20.15 19.80 0.20
CA ASP A 220 -21.47 19.24 0.02
C ASP A 220 -21.43 17.84 -0.61
N LEU A 221 -22.59 17.22 -0.83
CA LEU A 221 -22.63 15.88 -1.42
C LEU A 221 -22.28 15.89 -2.91
N ALA A 222 -22.58 16.98 -3.62
CA ALA A 222 -22.34 17.10 -5.05
C ALA A 222 -20.84 17.20 -5.32
N ASP A 223 -20.14 18.11 -4.63
CA ASP A 223 -18.70 18.31 -4.74
C ASP A 223 -17.94 17.00 -4.41
N TRP A 224 -18.33 16.35 -3.31
CA TRP A 224 -17.76 15.05 -2.92
C TRP A 224 -17.97 13.97 -3.99
N SER A 225 -19.19 13.88 -4.55
CA SER A 225 -19.52 12.84 -5.53
C SER A 225 -18.82 13.06 -6.86
N GLU A 226 -18.66 14.32 -7.27
CA GLU A 226 -17.92 14.69 -8.48
C GLU A 226 -16.46 14.27 -8.38
N ALA A 227 -15.78 14.71 -7.32
CA ALA A 227 -14.36 14.42 -7.14
C ALA A 227 -14.07 12.92 -6.92
N ARG A 228 -15.01 12.19 -6.27
CA ARG A 228 -14.94 10.72 -6.19
C ARG A 228 -15.14 10.03 -7.53
N ARG A 229 -15.98 10.58 -8.41
CA ARG A 229 -16.19 10.01 -9.75
C ARG A 229 -14.92 10.06 -10.57
N GLU A 230 -14.23 11.21 -10.58
CA GLU A 230 -12.96 11.37 -11.28
C GLU A 230 -11.93 10.31 -10.85
N TYR A 231 -11.82 10.05 -9.55
CA TYR A 231 -10.97 8.97 -9.04
C TYR A 231 -11.34 7.60 -9.62
N PHE A 232 -12.62 7.25 -9.59
CA PHE A 232 -13.08 5.95 -10.08
C PHE A 232 -12.91 5.81 -11.60
N GLU A 233 -13.09 6.88 -12.37
CA GLU A 233 -12.82 6.89 -13.80
C GLU A 233 -11.34 6.62 -14.10
N SER A 234 -10.42 7.27 -13.38
CA SER A 234 -8.99 6.99 -13.53
C SER A 234 -8.59 5.58 -13.11
N LEU A 235 -9.26 5.00 -12.10
CA LEU A 235 -9.06 3.61 -11.70
C LEU A 235 -9.51 2.65 -12.81
N LEU A 236 -10.64 2.94 -13.46
CA LEU A 236 -11.13 2.16 -14.60
C LEU A 236 -10.18 2.24 -15.80
N THR A 237 -9.61 3.41 -16.09
CA THR A 237 -8.56 3.55 -17.11
C THR A 237 -7.35 2.68 -16.76
N SER A 238 -6.86 2.76 -15.52
CA SER A 238 -5.72 1.93 -15.08
C SER A 238 -6.04 0.43 -15.19
N ALA A 239 -7.25 0.02 -14.84
CA ALA A 239 -7.70 -1.36 -15.00
C ALA A 239 -7.73 -1.83 -16.46
N ALA A 240 -8.08 -0.95 -17.41
CA ALA A 240 -8.05 -1.27 -18.83
C ALA A 240 -6.63 -1.55 -19.33
N ASP A 241 -5.65 -0.75 -18.89
CA ASP A 241 -4.22 -0.95 -19.22
C ASP A 241 -3.71 -2.30 -18.71
N GLU A 242 -4.07 -2.68 -17.48
CA GLU A 242 -3.69 -3.96 -16.89
C GLU A 242 -4.36 -5.16 -17.60
N LEU A 243 -5.61 -5.01 -18.05
CA LEU A 243 -6.29 -6.03 -18.87
C LEU A 243 -5.62 -6.20 -20.24
N GLU A 244 -5.22 -5.09 -20.86
CA GLU A 244 -4.49 -5.11 -22.13
C GLU A 244 -3.14 -5.83 -21.99
N TYR A 245 -2.43 -5.58 -20.89
CA TYR A 245 -1.20 -6.31 -20.55
C TYR A 245 -1.45 -7.82 -20.50
N PHE A 246 -2.46 -8.30 -19.78
CA PHE A 246 -2.77 -9.73 -19.75
C PHE A 246 -3.26 -10.29 -21.10
N GLY A 247 -3.86 -9.45 -21.94
CA GLY A 247 -4.16 -9.78 -23.34
C GLY A 247 -2.88 -10.14 -24.10
N ARG A 248 -1.89 -9.25 -24.07
CA ARG A 248 -0.57 -9.47 -24.70
C ARG A 248 0.15 -10.69 -24.13
N VAL A 249 0.16 -10.86 -22.81
CA VAL A 249 0.80 -12.04 -22.17
C VAL A 249 0.20 -13.35 -22.68
N LYS A 250 -1.11 -13.42 -22.94
CA LYS A 250 -1.74 -14.62 -23.51
C LYS A 250 -1.28 -14.87 -24.95
N GLU A 251 -1.16 -13.83 -25.75
CA GLU A 251 -0.65 -13.91 -27.13
C GLU A 251 0.81 -14.39 -27.13
N ASP A 252 1.65 -13.81 -26.28
CA ASP A 252 3.05 -14.17 -26.13
C ASP A 252 3.21 -15.65 -25.75
N ILE A 253 2.46 -16.12 -24.74
CA ILE A 253 2.44 -17.54 -24.33
C ILE A 253 1.99 -18.44 -25.49
N GLY A 254 0.99 -18.00 -26.27
CA GLY A 254 0.48 -18.75 -27.42
C GLY A 254 1.49 -18.90 -28.56
N ALA A 255 2.48 -18.01 -28.64
CA ALA A 255 3.52 -18.02 -29.66
C ALA A 255 4.79 -18.81 -29.26
N MET A 256 4.91 -19.22 -28.00
CA MET A 256 6.10 -19.90 -27.48
C MET A 256 6.25 -21.34 -28.00
N SER A 257 7.49 -21.76 -28.17
CA SER A 257 7.86 -23.16 -28.41
C SER A 257 7.58 -24.04 -27.19
N ARG A 258 7.52 -25.35 -27.41
CA ARG A 258 7.34 -26.32 -26.32
C ARG A 258 8.47 -26.24 -25.29
N GLU A 259 9.71 -26.09 -25.76
CA GLU A 259 10.90 -26.00 -24.91
C GLU A 259 10.88 -24.74 -24.04
N GLU A 260 10.37 -23.62 -24.56
CA GLU A 260 10.16 -22.39 -23.78
C GLU A 260 9.11 -22.57 -22.69
N LEU A 261 7.97 -23.18 -23.03
CA LEU A 261 6.90 -23.46 -22.08
C LEU A 261 7.37 -24.42 -20.97
N GLU A 262 8.15 -25.45 -21.31
CA GLU A 262 8.72 -26.38 -20.33
C GLU A 262 9.64 -25.66 -19.34
N ARG A 263 10.53 -24.77 -19.81
CA ARG A 263 11.38 -23.95 -18.92
C ARG A 263 10.57 -23.03 -18.02
N ILE A 264 9.62 -22.29 -18.59
CA ILE A 264 8.75 -21.39 -17.82
C ILE A 264 7.96 -22.18 -16.76
N ALA A 265 7.48 -23.38 -17.08
CA ALA A 265 6.76 -24.21 -16.12
C ALA A 265 7.65 -24.64 -14.94
N VAL A 266 8.91 -25.04 -15.21
CA VAL A 266 9.89 -25.41 -14.16
C VAL A 266 10.16 -24.22 -13.23
N ASP A 267 10.33 -23.02 -13.80
CA ASP A 267 10.61 -21.79 -13.06
C ASP A 267 9.39 -21.30 -12.26
N ALA A 268 8.21 -21.24 -12.89
CA ALA A 268 6.96 -20.80 -12.26
C ALA A 268 6.56 -21.70 -11.08
N LEU A 269 6.74 -23.02 -11.23
CA LEU A 269 6.51 -23.97 -10.15
C LEU A 269 7.65 -24.01 -9.11
N LYS A 270 8.73 -23.23 -9.34
CA LYS A 270 9.92 -23.12 -8.49
C LYS A 270 10.54 -24.48 -8.18
N ILE A 271 10.51 -25.42 -9.12
CA ILE A 271 10.91 -26.83 -8.89
C ILE A 271 12.35 -26.92 -8.39
N ASP A 272 13.29 -26.26 -9.08
CA ASP A 272 14.70 -26.34 -8.71
C ASP A 272 14.99 -25.66 -7.37
N SER A 273 14.31 -24.55 -7.07
CA SER A 273 14.42 -23.87 -5.77
C SER A 273 13.95 -24.74 -4.61
N LYS A 274 12.83 -25.46 -4.80
CA LYS A 274 12.31 -26.43 -3.82
C LYS A 274 13.30 -27.57 -3.59
N VAL A 275 13.85 -28.16 -4.67
CA VAL A 275 14.85 -29.24 -4.59
C VAL A 275 16.10 -28.76 -3.84
N ARG A 276 16.63 -27.58 -4.16
CA ARG A 276 17.79 -26.99 -3.46
C ARG A 276 17.52 -26.80 -1.97
N THR A 277 16.34 -26.27 -1.62
CA THR A 277 15.96 -26.03 -0.23
C THR A 277 15.87 -27.34 0.57
N ILE A 278 15.28 -28.39 -0.01
CA ILE A 278 15.18 -29.71 0.62
C ILE A 278 16.59 -30.28 0.87
N ARG A 279 17.46 -30.25 -0.15
CA ARG A 279 18.84 -30.73 -0.02
C ARG A 279 19.61 -29.99 1.07
N ALA A 280 19.48 -28.66 1.14
CA ALA A 280 20.12 -27.85 2.18
C ALA A 280 19.62 -28.21 3.60
N ARG A 281 18.30 -28.43 3.76
CA ARG A 281 17.73 -28.87 5.03
C ARG A 281 18.22 -30.26 5.43
N MET A 282 18.27 -31.21 4.49
CA MET A 282 18.81 -32.55 4.74
C MET A 282 20.26 -32.49 5.21
N ALA A 283 21.11 -31.68 4.57
CA ALA A 283 22.50 -31.50 4.97
C ALA A 283 22.61 -30.96 6.40
N LYS A 284 21.85 -29.90 6.72
CA LYS A 284 21.79 -29.34 8.09
C LYS A 284 21.37 -30.38 9.13
N THR A 285 20.32 -31.15 8.84
CA THR A 285 19.84 -32.19 9.75
C THR A 285 20.91 -33.25 9.99
N ARG A 286 21.62 -33.68 8.95
CA ARG A 286 22.71 -34.65 9.09
C ARG A 286 23.88 -34.11 9.93
N THR A 287 24.24 -32.84 9.75
CA THR A 287 25.25 -32.19 10.61
C THR A 287 24.83 -32.18 12.08
N LEU A 288 23.55 -31.92 12.37
CA LEU A 288 23.03 -31.96 13.74
C LEU A 288 23.07 -33.36 14.33
N MET A 289 22.70 -34.38 13.57
CA MET A 289 22.76 -35.79 14.01
C MET A 289 24.20 -36.18 14.39
N ASN A 290 25.17 -35.93 13.50
CA ASN A 290 26.57 -36.25 13.76
C ASN A 290 27.12 -35.51 15.00
N ALA A 291 26.67 -34.26 15.23
CA ALA A 291 27.09 -33.49 16.40
C ALA A 291 26.47 -33.97 17.72
N MET A 292 25.36 -34.73 17.66
CA MET A 292 24.78 -35.39 18.82
C MET A 292 25.52 -36.70 19.13
N GLU A 293 25.78 -37.51 18.11
CA GLU A 293 26.53 -38.78 18.25
C GLU A 293 27.93 -38.53 18.84
N ALA A 294 28.65 -37.50 18.37
CA ALA A 294 29.98 -37.14 18.89
C ALA A 294 30.00 -36.58 20.32
N ARG A 295 28.84 -36.39 20.98
CA ARG A 295 28.73 -36.00 22.40
C ARG A 295 28.41 -37.19 23.31
N GLU A 296 28.04 -38.32 22.73
CA GLU A 296 27.72 -39.56 23.45
C GLU A 296 28.95 -40.49 23.58
N ASP A 297 30.01 -40.22 22.81
CA ASP A 297 31.36 -40.81 22.91
C ASP A 297 32.31 -39.97 23.80
#